data_AF-A0A1C7DKL9-F1
#
_entry.id   AF-A0A1C7DKL9-F1
#
_cell.length_a   1.000
_cell.length_b   1.000
_cell.length_c   1.000
_cell.angle_alpha   90.00
_cell.angle_beta   90.00
_cell.angle_gamma   90.00
#
_symmetry.space_group_name_H-M   'P 1'
#
loop_
_entity.id
_entity.type
_entity.pdbx_description
1 polymer ?
#
loop_
_entity_poly.entity_id
_entity_poly.type
_entity_poly.pdbx_seq_one_letter_code
_entity_poly.pdbx_strand_id
1 'polypeptide(L)' 'MNLNSRPERQKRVRFAVGIAAIDGGKPTAFTQNLLKQYENGELTESQFKKAIFDKYTKVSQ' A
#
# COMPACT_ATOMS: atom_id res chain seq x y z
N MET A 1 18.46 3.83 -12.50
CA MET A 1 17.30 3.01 -12.06
C MET A 1 16.09 3.91 -11.93
N ASN A 2 14.96 3.58 -12.57
CA ASN A 2 13.73 4.37 -12.45
C ASN A 2 12.94 3.88 -11.22
N LEU A 3 12.96 4.70 -10.16
CA LEU A 3 12.32 4.40 -8.86
C LEU A 3 10.79 4.27 -8.95
N ASN A 4 10.19 4.73 -10.04
CA ASN A 4 8.76 4.63 -10.32
C ASN A 4 8.41 3.47 -11.25
N SER A 5 9.38 2.60 -11.60
CA SER A 5 9.08 1.39 -12.36
C SER A 5 8.20 0.44 -11.54
N ARG A 6 7.27 -0.23 -12.21
CA ARG A 6 6.43 -1.30 -11.64
C ARG A 6 7.22 -2.31 -10.77
N PRO A 7 8.37 -2.87 -11.20
CA PRO A 7 9.15 -3.80 -10.37
C PRO A 7 9.68 -3.17 -9.07
N GLU A 8 10.03 -1.89 -9.05
CA GLU A 8 10.45 -1.20 -7.83
C GLU A 8 9.27 -1.03 -6.85
N ARG A 9 8.09 -0.69 -7.38
CA ARG A 9 6.86 -0.61 -6.59
C ARG A 9 6.47 -1.96 -5.99
N GLN A 10 6.56 -3.03 -6.77
CA GLN A 10 6.31 -4.40 -6.30
C GLN A 10 7.29 -4.82 -5.19
N LYS A 11 8.57 -4.48 -5.30
CA LYS A 11 9.56 -4.75 -4.24
C LYS A 11 9.18 -4.04 -2.94
N ARG A 12 8.83 -2.75 -3.01
CA ARG A 12 8.40 -1.95 -1.84
C ARG A 12 7.16 -2.55 -1.17
N VAL A 13 6.17 -2.93 -1.97
CA VAL A 13 4.94 -3.57 -1.46
C VAL A 13 5.24 -4.90 -0.78
N ARG A 14 6.00 -5.79 -1.43
CA ARG A 14 6.38 -7.08 -0.85
C ARG A 14 7.16 -6.91 0.45
N PHE A 15 8.08 -5.95 0.49
CA PHE A 15 8.84 -5.64 1.69
C PHE A 15 7.93 -5.18 2.83
N ALA A 16 7.05 -4.20 2.59
CA ALA A 16 6.12 -3.70 3.60
C ALA A 16 5.15 -4.77 4.12
N VAL A 17 4.61 -5.60 3.22
CA VAL A 17 3.75 -6.73 3.61
C VAL A 17 4.52 -7.78 4.40
N GLY A 18 5.77 -8.05 4.03
CA GLY A 18 6.65 -8.96 4.75
C GLY A 18 6.95 -8.50 6.17
N ILE A 19 7.28 -7.22 6.36
CA ILE A 19 7.46 -6.62 7.69
C ILE A 19 6.19 -6.74 8.52
N ALA A 20 5.04 -6.35 7.97
CA ALA A 20 3.76 -6.46 8.67
C ALA A 20 3.44 -7.91 9.08
N ALA A 21 3.79 -8.89 8.24
CA ALA A 21 3.57 -10.31 8.51
C ALA A 21 4.45 -10.86 9.64
N ILE A 22 5.66 -10.32 9.84
CA ILE A 22 6.54 -10.66 10.96
C ILE A 22 5.85 -10.30 12.29
N ASP A 23 5.19 -9.15 12.34
CA ASP A 23 4.39 -8.71 13.49
C ASP A 23 3.00 -9.38 13.57
N GLY A 24 2.73 -10.40 12.74
CA GLY A 24 1.43 -11.08 12.67
C GLY A 24 0.32 -10.28 11.96
N GLY A 25 0.63 -9.10 11.45
CA GLY A 25 -0.27 -8.25 10.68
C GLY A 25 -0.49 -8.78 9.26
N LYS A 26 -1.74 -8.68 8.78
CA LYS A 26 -2.08 -8.96 7.38
C LYS A 26 -2.84 -7.78 6.80
N PRO A 27 -2.49 -7.30 5.59
CA PRO A 27 -3.24 -6.23 4.95
C PRO A 27 -4.69 -6.69 4.72
N THR A 28 -5.64 -5.84 5.06
CA THR A 28 -7.07 -6.08 4.81
C THR A 28 -7.35 -6.16 3.31
N ALA A 29 -8.51 -6.68 2.91
CA ALA A 29 -8.92 -6.69 1.50
C ALA A 29 -8.88 -5.29 0.85
N PHE A 30 -9.25 -4.25 1.62
CA PHE A 30 -9.13 -2.85 1.19
C PHE A 30 -7.68 -2.45 0.92
N THR A 31 -6.78 -2.72 1.88
CA THR A 31 -5.35 -2.42 1.76
C THR A 31 -4.70 -3.19 0.61
N GLN A 32 -5.06 -4.47 0.42
CA GLN A 32 -4.55 -5.30 -0.68
C GLN A 32 -4.96 -4.74 -2.06
N ASN A 33 -6.19 -4.26 -2.20
CA ASN A 33 -6.66 -3.66 -3.46
C ASN A 33 -5.90 -2.35 -3.77
N LEU A 34 -5.67 -1.53 -2.74
CA LEU A 34 -4.88 -0.29 -2.84
C LEU A 34 -3.43 -0.57 -3.23
N LEU A 35 -2.81 -1.60 -2.65
CA LEU A 35 -1.44 -1.99 -2.97
C LEU A 35 -1.32 -2.43 -4.44
N LYS A 36 -2.27 -3.23 -4.95
CA LYS A 36 -2.30 -3.63 -6.37
C LYS A 36 -2.39 -2.42 -7.33
N GLN A 37 -3.26 -1.47 -7.02
CA GLN A 37 -3.40 -0.25 -7.83
C GLN A 37 -2.13 0.61 -7.80
N TYR A 38 -1.45 0.71 -6.65
CA TYR A 38 -0.17 1.37 -6.55
C TYR A 38 0.92 0.65 -7.37
N GLU A 39 0.99 -0.68 -7.30
CA GLU A 39 1.94 -1.51 -8.08
C GLU A 39 1.77 -1.32 -9.58
N ASN A 40 0.52 -1.28 -10.07
CA ASN A 40 0.20 -1.06 -11.48
C ASN A 40 0.39 0.40 -11.92
N GLY A 41 0.51 1.32 -10.97
CA GLY A 41 0.63 2.76 -11.22
C GLY A 41 -0.67 3.46 -11.57
N GLU A 42 -1.79 2.83 -11.25
CA GLU A 42 -3.13 3.42 -11.26
C GLU A 42 -3.26 4.48 -10.14
N LEU A 43 -2.45 4.37 -9.09
CA LEU A 43 -2.38 5.32 -7.99
C LEU A 43 -0.95 5.82 -7.73
N THR A 44 -0.86 7.11 -7.39
CA THR A 44 0.36 7.71 -6.84
C THR A 44 0.50 7.40 -5.36
N GLU A 45 1.71 7.58 -4.82
CA GLU A 45 1.97 7.42 -3.38
C GLU A 45 1.09 8.32 -2.52
N SER A 46 0.88 9.58 -2.93
CA SER A 46 0.02 10.54 -2.21
C SER A 46 -1.44 10.09 -2.18
N GLN A 47 -1.97 9.58 -3.29
CA GLN A 47 -3.33 9.04 -3.35
C GLN A 47 -3.48 7.78 -2.50
N PHE A 48 -2.49 6.89 -2.55
CA PHE A 48 -2.46 5.70 -1.71
C PHE A 48 -2.49 6.06 -0.22
N LYS A 49 -1.61 6.97 0.22
CA LYS A 49 -1.57 7.46 1.60
C LYS A 49 -2.89 8.09 2.01
N LYS A 50 -3.45 8.97 1.17
CA LYS A 50 -4.74 9.61 1.45
C LYS A 50 -5.85 8.58 1.63
N ALA A 51 -5.95 7.58 0.77
CA ALA A 51 -6.99 6.54 0.87
C ALA A 51 -6.87 5.70 2.16
N ILE A 52 -5.64 5.40 2.60
CA ILE A 52 -5.40 4.73 3.89
C ILE A 52 -5.83 5.63 5.04
N PHE A 53 -5.40 6.90 5.06
CA PHE A 53 -5.82 7.85 6.09
C PHE A 53 -7.34 7.98 6.13
N ASP A 54 -8.00 8.28 5.02
CA ASP A 54 -9.46 8.39 4.94
C ASP A 54 -10.19 7.16 5.51
N LYS A 55 -9.69 5.95 5.23
CA LYS A 55 -10.34 4.72 5.71
C LYS A 55 -10.20 4.50 7.21
N TYR A 56 -9.02 4.77 7.77
CA TYR A 56 -8.68 4.40 9.15
C TYR A 56 -8.75 5.57 10.15
N THR A 57 -8.74 6.82 9.69
CA THR A 57 -8.91 8.00 10.56
C THR A 57 -10.35 8.53 10.62
N LYS A 58 -11.23 8.15 9.68
CA LYS A 58 -12.67 8.47 9.77
C LYS A 58 -13.44 7.68 10.84
N VAL A 59 -12.77 6.80 11.60
CA VAL A 59 -13.39 6.00 12.67
C VAL A 59 -13.31 6.70 14.04
N SER A 60 -12.81 7.94 14.11
CA SER A 60 -12.65 8.70 15.37
C SER A 60 -13.61 9.89 15.55
N GLN A 61 -14.83 9.84 14.99
CA GLN A 61 -15.91 10.76 15.41
C GLN A 61 -17.05 10.02 16.07
#